data_AF-A0A6L7URH8-F1
#
_entry.id   AF-A0A6L7URH8-F1
#
_cell.length_a   1.000
_cell.length_b   1.000
_cell.length_c   1.000
_cell.angle_alpha   90.00
_cell.angle_beta   90.00
_cell.angle_gamma   90.00
#
_symmetry.space_group_name_H-M   'P 1'
#
loop_
_entity.id
_entity.type
_entity.pdbx_description
1 polymer ?
#
loop_
_entity_poly.entity_id
_entity_poly.type
_entity_poly.pdbx_seq_one_letter_code
_entity_poly.pdbx_strand_id
1 'polypeptide(L)'
;MTDLVEDPLVLYFPSFGRDLDESEARDAWPWNAVEVVTDSSAALVMPGNLREAGRAYESYAVLRMHAVRQDPDVACEVLVSREVEAVDGFIDGWIAARLLFGGPAYEPLDELAFAREADVLPGLILDRSDRQLGGCLQISRERRAEEIAAYRVWRTERYLPPGGR
;
A
#
# COMPACT_ATOMS: atom_id res chain seq x y z
N MET A 1 -0.02 8.39 -43.02
CA MET A 1 0.83 8.10 -41.84
C MET A 1 -0.16 8.01 -40.70
N THR A 2 -0.46 6.82 -40.23
CA THR A 2 -1.60 6.54 -39.37
C THR A 2 -1.38 7.15 -38.00
N ASP A 3 -2.23 8.11 -37.64
CA ASP A 3 -2.29 8.73 -36.33
C ASP A 3 -2.48 7.64 -35.25
N LEU A 4 -1.69 7.73 -34.17
CA LEU A 4 -1.92 6.94 -32.96
C LEU A 4 -3.20 7.49 -32.32
N VAL A 5 -4.29 6.73 -32.42
CA VAL A 5 -5.54 7.03 -31.71
C VAL A 5 -5.40 6.52 -30.29
N GLU A 6 -5.50 7.42 -29.33
CA GLU A 6 -5.46 7.15 -27.89
C GLU A 6 -6.72 6.38 -27.46
N ASP A 7 -6.54 5.24 -26.78
CA ASP A 7 -7.64 4.41 -26.29
C ASP A 7 -8.06 4.88 -24.87
N PRO A 8 -9.29 5.41 -24.69
CA PRO A 8 -9.76 5.92 -23.41
C PRO A 8 -10.01 4.82 -22.34
N LEU A 9 -9.76 3.55 -22.66
CA LEU A 9 -9.95 2.41 -21.77
C LEU A 9 -8.64 1.69 -21.40
N VAL A 10 -7.49 2.22 -21.84
CA VAL A 10 -6.18 1.59 -21.59
C VAL A 10 -5.38 2.40 -20.56
N LEU A 11 -5.15 1.81 -19.39
CA LEU A 11 -4.20 2.29 -18.40
C LEU A 11 -2.77 2.09 -18.95
N TYR A 12 -2.16 3.16 -19.46
CA TYR A 12 -0.75 3.14 -19.82
C TYR A 12 0.09 3.23 -18.54
N PHE A 13 0.76 2.13 -18.19
CA PHE A 13 1.69 2.07 -17.06
C PHE A 13 3.14 2.24 -17.56
N PRO A 14 3.71 3.46 -17.59
CA PRO A 14 5.13 3.63 -17.81
C PRO A 14 5.88 3.39 -16.50
N SER A 15 6.39 2.18 -16.31
CA SER A 15 7.33 1.89 -15.22
C SER A 15 8.69 2.54 -15.51
N PHE A 16 8.94 3.77 -15.03
CA PHE A 16 10.31 4.32 -15.05
C PHE A 16 10.65 5.16 -13.81
N GLY A 17 11.39 4.52 -12.91
CA GLY A 17 12.65 4.98 -12.32
C GLY A 17 12.73 6.41 -11.79
N ARG A 18 12.36 6.60 -10.52
CA ARG A 18 12.99 7.62 -9.68
C ARG A 18 14.10 6.93 -8.88
N ASP A 19 15.33 7.45 -8.95
CA ASP A 19 16.40 7.03 -8.04
C ASP A 19 16.08 7.60 -6.65
N LEU A 20 15.84 6.70 -5.69
CA LEU A 20 15.63 7.05 -4.28
C LEU A 20 16.80 6.60 -3.42
N ASP A 21 17.02 7.36 -2.36
CA ASP A 21 18.03 7.11 -1.33
C ASP A 21 17.72 5.79 -0.60
N GLU A 22 18.72 4.99 -0.23
CA GLU A 22 18.55 3.65 0.39
C GLU A 22 17.67 3.66 1.65
N SER A 23 17.48 4.83 2.27
CA SER A 23 16.59 5.01 3.43
C SER A 23 15.09 4.97 3.09
N GLU A 24 14.69 5.34 1.87
CA GLU A 24 13.29 5.31 1.42
C GLU A 24 12.86 3.91 0.96
N ALA A 25 13.83 3.07 0.58
CA ALA A 25 13.59 1.67 0.23
C ALA A 25 13.29 0.76 1.45
N ARG A 26 13.51 1.25 2.69
CA ARG A 26 13.49 0.38 3.89
C ARG A 26 12.10 -0.18 4.21
N ASP A 27 11.03 0.56 3.91
CA ASP A 27 9.67 0.15 4.22
C ASP A 27 8.77 0.32 2.97
N ALA A 28 8.84 -0.64 2.04
CA ALA A 28 8.01 -0.67 0.83
C ALA A 28 6.57 -1.07 1.18
N TRP A 29 5.90 -0.25 1.98
CA TRP A 29 4.45 -0.31 2.10
C TRP A 29 3.82 0.05 0.76
N PRO A 30 2.66 -0.54 0.39
CA PRO A 30 2.02 -0.25 -0.90
C PRO A 30 1.89 1.25 -1.18
N TRP A 31 1.41 2.04 -0.20
CA TRP A 31 1.22 3.49 -0.30
C TRP A 31 2.50 4.33 -0.32
N ASN A 32 3.64 3.75 0.07
CA ASN A 32 4.96 4.41 0.00
C ASN A 32 5.70 4.02 -1.28
N ALA A 33 5.46 2.80 -1.77
CA ALA A 33 6.02 2.28 -3.01
C ALA A 33 5.30 2.84 -4.24
N VAL A 34 4.02 3.20 -4.12
CA VAL A 34 3.21 3.73 -5.21
C VAL A 34 2.86 5.19 -4.96
N GLU A 35 3.32 6.05 -5.86
CA GLU A 35 2.93 7.46 -5.92
C GLU A 35 2.00 7.67 -7.12
N VAL A 36 0.73 7.94 -6.87
CA VAL A 36 -0.22 8.32 -7.94
C VAL A 36 0.14 9.72 -8.43
N VAL A 37 0.48 9.85 -9.72
CA VAL A 37 0.87 11.11 -10.35
C VAL A 37 -0.32 11.74 -11.08
N THR A 38 -1.07 10.93 -11.82
CA THR A 38 -2.31 11.32 -12.50
C THR A 38 -3.38 10.24 -12.31
N ASP A 39 -4.58 10.46 -12.86
CA ASP A 39 -5.65 9.45 -12.94
C ASP A 39 -5.32 8.25 -13.84
N SER A 40 -4.21 8.32 -14.57
CA SER A 40 -3.76 7.35 -15.55
C SER A 40 -2.30 6.92 -15.37
N SER A 41 -1.57 7.49 -14.39
CA SER A 41 -0.16 7.22 -14.18
C SER A 41 0.21 7.20 -12.69
N ALA A 42 1.06 6.23 -12.33
CA ALA A 42 1.64 6.10 -11.00
C ALA A 42 3.11 5.72 -11.13
N ALA A 43 3.94 6.30 -10.28
CA ALA A 43 5.30 5.85 -10.09
C ALA A 43 5.31 4.67 -9.11
N LEU A 44 6.05 3.62 -9.45
CA LEU A 44 6.23 2.43 -8.62
C LEU A 44 7.71 2.24 -8.29
N VAL A 45 8.00 2.12 -7.01
CA VAL A 45 9.34 1.81 -6.48
C VAL A 45 9.23 0.58 -5.59
N MET A 46 9.81 -0.54 -6.05
CA MET A 46 9.85 -1.78 -5.27
C MET A 46 11.28 -2.21 -4.99
N PRO A 47 11.55 -2.78 -3.80
CA PRO A 47 12.78 -3.49 -3.52
C PRO A 47 13.03 -4.59 -4.56
N GLY A 48 14.28 -4.71 -5.05
CA GLY A 48 14.64 -5.66 -6.10
C GLY A 48 14.45 -7.14 -5.73
N ASN A 49 14.35 -7.45 -4.44
CA ASN A 49 14.07 -8.79 -3.91
C ASN A 49 12.57 -9.13 -3.82
N LEU A 50 11.68 -8.24 -4.27
CA LEU A 50 10.22 -8.43 -4.26
C LEU A 50 9.63 -8.52 -5.68
N ARG A 51 10.39 -9.09 -6.62
CA ARG A 51 9.95 -9.21 -8.02
C ARG A 51 8.61 -9.97 -8.14
N GLU A 52 8.40 -10.97 -7.30
CA GLU A 52 7.20 -11.79 -7.24
C GLU A 52 5.97 -10.98 -6.78
N ALA A 53 6.18 -9.92 -6.01
CA ALA A 53 5.11 -9.02 -5.57
C ALA A 53 4.70 -8.02 -6.66
N GLY A 54 5.44 -7.91 -7.77
CA GLY A 54 5.26 -6.83 -8.75
C GLY A 54 3.84 -6.67 -9.27
N ARG A 55 3.14 -7.78 -9.55
CA ARG A 55 1.74 -7.75 -9.99
C ARG A 55 0.77 -7.25 -8.92
N ALA A 56 1.05 -7.52 -7.64
CA ALA A 56 0.23 -7.01 -6.54
C ALA A 56 0.37 -5.49 -6.43
N TYR A 57 1.59 -4.96 -6.55
CA TYR A 57 1.83 -3.51 -6.56
C TYR A 57 1.22 -2.81 -7.77
N GLU A 58 1.33 -3.41 -8.96
CA GLU A 58 0.67 -2.87 -10.17
C GLU A 58 -0.86 -2.83 -10.00
N SER A 59 -1.45 -3.91 -9.47
CA SER A 59 -2.91 -3.97 -9.22
C SER A 59 -3.33 -2.92 -8.20
N TYR A 60 -2.55 -2.78 -7.12
CA TYR A 60 -2.78 -1.76 -6.10
C TYR A 60 -2.65 -0.35 -6.67
N ALA A 61 -1.69 -0.08 -7.56
CA ALA A 61 -1.56 1.23 -8.19
C ALA A 61 -2.83 1.63 -8.96
N VAL A 62 -3.43 0.68 -9.69
CA VAL A 62 -4.71 0.90 -10.38
C VAL A 62 -5.84 1.19 -9.39
N LEU A 63 -5.96 0.40 -8.32
CA LEU A 63 -6.98 0.62 -7.29
C LEU A 63 -6.79 1.97 -6.57
N ARG A 64 -5.53 2.33 -6.29
CA ARG A 64 -5.16 3.58 -5.61
C ARG A 64 -5.38 4.82 -6.48
N MET A 65 -5.26 4.72 -7.81
CA MET A 65 -5.68 5.83 -8.71
C MET A 65 -7.15 6.19 -8.53
N HIS A 66 -8.02 5.20 -8.24
CA HIS A 66 -9.43 5.46 -7.92
C HIS A 66 -9.65 6.02 -6.51
N ALA A 67 -8.80 5.62 -5.55
CA ALA A 67 -8.86 6.10 -4.17
C ALA A 67 -8.34 7.54 -4.03
N VAL A 68 -7.27 7.90 -4.73
CA VAL A 68 -6.58 9.21 -4.65
C VAL A 68 -7.08 10.20 -5.71
N ARG A 69 -8.06 9.79 -6.55
CA ARG A 69 -8.66 10.68 -7.56
C ARG A 69 -9.01 12.01 -6.92
N GLN A 70 -8.36 13.09 -7.39
CA GLN A 70 -8.43 14.44 -6.82
C GLN A 70 -9.76 15.14 -7.12
N ASP A 71 -10.86 14.44 -6.88
CA ASP A 71 -12.18 15.04 -6.87
C ASP A 71 -12.35 15.73 -5.51
N PRO A 72 -12.34 17.08 -5.46
CA PRO A 72 -12.36 17.83 -4.20
C PRO A 72 -13.67 17.62 -3.41
N ASP A 73 -14.70 17.05 -4.04
CA ASP A 73 -16.01 16.85 -3.44
C ASP A 73 -16.14 15.47 -2.73
N VAL A 74 -15.13 14.61 -2.83
CA VAL A 74 -15.15 13.30 -2.17
C VAL A 74 -14.76 13.43 -0.69
N ALA A 75 -15.67 13.02 0.19
CA ALA A 75 -15.43 13.05 1.63
C ALA A 75 -14.23 12.19 2.04
N CYS A 76 -13.45 12.66 3.02
CA CYS A 76 -12.26 11.98 3.51
C CYS A 76 -12.54 10.54 3.96
N GLU A 77 -13.69 10.27 4.61
CA GLU A 77 -14.05 8.91 5.03
C GLU A 77 -14.16 7.94 3.84
N VAL A 78 -14.63 8.44 2.70
CA VAL A 78 -14.76 7.65 1.46
C VAL A 78 -13.39 7.35 0.88
N LEU A 79 -12.49 8.34 0.85
CA LEU A 79 -11.11 8.14 0.37
C LEU A 79 -10.36 7.12 1.22
N VAL A 80 -10.50 7.21 2.55
CA VAL A 80 -9.90 6.24 3.49
C VAL A 80 -10.50 4.85 3.31
N SER A 81 -11.82 4.74 3.14
CA SER A 81 -12.47 3.44 2.91
C SER A 81 -11.97 2.77 1.63
N ARG A 82 -11.77 3.54 0.55
CA ARG A 82 -11.23 3.04 -0.71
C ARG A 82 -9.76 2.62 -0.59
N GLU A 83 -8.97 3.37 0.17
CA GLU A 83 -7.57 2.99 0.44
C GLU A 83 -7.50 1.67 1.22
N VAL A 84 -8.35 1.49 2.23
CA VAL A 84 -8.42 0.23 2.98
C VAL A 84 -8.80 -0.94 2.06
N GLU A 85 -9.78 -0.75 1.17
CA GLU A 85 -10.18 -1.75 0.18
C GLU A 85 -9.05 -2.07 -0.82
N ALA A 86 -8.33 -1.04 -1.29
CA ALA A 86 -7.18 -1.23 -2.18
C ALA A 86 -6.05 -2.02 -1.50
N VAL A 87 -5.75 -1.70 -0.24
CA VAL A 87 -4.75 -2.43 0.56
C VAL A 87 -5.20 -3.86 0.84
N ASP A 88 -6.49 -4.10 1.10
CA ASP A 88 -7.01 -5.46 1.31
C ASP A 88 -6.84 -6.34 0.06
N GLY A 89 -7.20 -5.81 -1.11
CA GLY A 89 -6.95 -6.48 -2.39
C GLY A 89 -5.46 -6.71 -2.67
N PHE A 90 -4.60 -5.78 -2.28
CA PHE A 90 -3.14 -5.96 -2.35
C PHE A 90 -2.68 -7.15 -1.49
N ILE A 91 -3.18 -7.28 -0.26
CA ILE A 91 -2.82 -8.36 0.68
C ILE A 91 -3.15 -9.72 0.06
N ASP A 92 -4.34 -9.86 -0.54
CA ASP A 92 -4.72 -11.11 -1.22
C ASP A 92 -3.81 -11.44 -2.40
N GLY A 93 -3.49 -10.43 -3.22
CA GLY A 93 -2.55 -10.57 -4.32
C GLY A 93 -1.15 -11.00 -3.86
N TRP A 94 -0.65 -10.40 -2.78
CA TRP A 94 0.64 -10.73 -2.17
C TRP A 94 0.67 -12.17 -1.63
N ILE A 95 -0.34 -12.56 -0.85
CA ILE A 95 -0.43 -13.91 -0.28
C ILE A 95 -0.49 -14.95 -1.41
N ALA A 96 -1.33 -14.72 -2.42
CA ALA A 96 -1.44 -15.61 -3.57
C ALA A 96 -0.09 -15.72 -4.33
N ALA A 97 0.58 -14.60 -4.59
CA ALA A 97 1.87 -14.60 -5.27
C ALA A 97 2.93 -15.36 -4.47
N ARG A 98 2.98 -15.15 -3.15
CA ARG A 98 3.92 -15.85 -2.25
C ARG A 98 3.66 -17.36 -2.22
N LEU A 99 2.41 -17.78 -2.14
CA LEU A 99 2.02 -19.20 -2.13
C LEU A 99 2.33 -19.91 -3.47
N LEU A 100 2.12 -19.22 -4.60
CA LEU A 100 2.27 -19.82 -5.94
C LEU A 100 3.71 -19.77 -6.47
N PHE A 101 4.47 -18.73 -6.14
CA PHE A 101 5.79 -18.48 -6.73
C PHE A 101 6.94 -18.53 -5.72
N GLY A 102 6.66 -18.75 -4.43
CA GLY A 102 7.70 -18.99 -3.42
C GLY A 102 8.46 -17.73 -2.99
N GLY A 103 7.79 -16.57 -2.96
CA GLY A 103 8.40 -15.30 -2.55
C GLY A 103 8.96 -15.34 -1.12
N PRO A 104 10.05 -14.58 -0.83
CA PRO A 104 10.63 -14.52 0.50
C PRO A 104 9.67 -13.88 1.51
N ALA A 105 9.86 -14.18 2.80
CA ALA A 105 9.20 -13.42 3.86
C ALA A 105 9.64 -11.95 3.77
N TYR A 106 8.71 -11.02 3.96
CA TYR A 106 8.99 -9.60 3.92
C TYR A 106 8.13 -8.88 4.95
N GLU A 107 8.78 -8.38 5.99
CA GLU A 107 8.14 -7.97 7.23
C GLU A 107 7.04 -6.91 7.06
N PRO A 108 7.20 -5.86 6.22
CA PRO A 108 6.14 -4.88 6.00
C PRO A 108 4.87 -5.50 5.40
N LEU A 109 5.01 -6.33 4.36
CA LEU A 109 3.84 -6.93 3.72
C LEU A 109 3.20 -8.05 4.55
N ASP A 110 4.01 -8.75 5.34
CA ASP A 110 3.51 -9.74 6.29
C ASP A 110 2.77 -9.05 7.46
N GLU A 111 3.21 -7.85 7.89
CA GLU A 111 2.52 -7.04 8.89
C GLU A 111 1.11 -6.60 8.42
N LEU A 112 0.92 -6.32 7.12
CA LEU A 112 -0.43 -6.04 6.57
C LEU A 112 -1.41 -7.20 6.80
N ALA A 113 -0.97 -8.44 6.57
CA ALA A 113 -1.82 -9.61 6.76
C ALA A 113 -2.22 -9.78 8.24
N PHE A 114 -1.29 -9.52 9.17
CA PHE A 114 -1.60 -9.54 10.60
C PHE A 114 -2.51 -8.40 11.04
N ALA A 115 -2.32 -7.19 10.50
CA ALA A 115 -3.18 -6.05 10.80
C ALA A 115 -4.61 -6.26 10.28
N ARG A 116 -4.76 -6.95 9.15
CA ARG A 116 -6.07 -7.41 8.65
C ARG A 116 -6.71 -8.43 9.60
N GLU A 117 -5.97 -9.44 10.04
CA GLU A 117 -6.48 -10.45 10.99
C GLU A 117 -6.97 -9.81 12.30
N ALA A 118 -6.27 -8.78 12.77
CA ALA A 118 -6.58 -8.06 13.99
C ALA A 118 -7.60 -6.91 13.80
N ASP A 119 -8.15 -6.71 12.59
CA ASP A 119 -9.11 -5.63 12.26
C ASP A 119 -8.58 -4.20 12.57
N VAL A 120 -7.28 -3.99 12.40
CA VAL A 120 -6.59 -2.71 12.66
C VAL A 120 -5.93 -2.12 11.41
N LEU A 121 -6.19 -2.68 10.23
CA LEU A 121 -5.60 -2.24 8.96
C LEU A 121 -5.74 -0.72 8.72
N PRO A 122 -6.91 -0.07 8.96
CA PRO A 122 -7.02 1.39 8.83
C PRO A 122 -6.07 2.13 9.77
N GLY A 123 -5.91 1.65 11.00
CA GLY A 123 -4.98 2.22 11.98
C GLY A 123 -3.52 2.07 11.56
N LEU A 124 -3.16 0.96 10.91
CA LEU A 124 -1.80 0.72 10.44
C LEU A 124 -1.44 1.66 9.27
N ILE A 125 -2.34 1.85 8.30
CA ILE A 125 -2.18 2.80 7.19
C ILE A 125 -1.94 4.22 7.73
N LEU A 126 -2.72 4.61 8.75
CA LEU A 126 -2.58 5.89 9.44
C LEU A 126 -1.23 6.05 10.15
N ASP A 127 -0.78 5.01 10.85
CA ASP A 127 0.46 5.02 11.62
C ASP A 127 1.69 5.11 10.70
N ARG A 128 1.72 4.33 9.62
CA ARG A 128 2.80 4.28 8.63
C ARG A 128 2.78 5.43 7.61
N SER A 129 1.85 6.38 7.78
CA SER A 129 1.83 7.71 7.13
C SER A 129 1.71 7.68 5.61
N ASP A 130 0.54 7.31 5.09
CA ASP A 130 0.19 7.59 3.70
C ASP A 130 0.26 9.11 3.44
N ARG A 131 1.26 9.53 2.66
CA ARG A 131 1.53 10.94 2.37
C ARG A 131 0.48 11.56 1.45
N GLN A 132 -0.12 10.77 0.56
CA GLN A 132 -1.09 11.26 -0.43
C GLN A 132 -2.49 11.45 0.18
N LEU A 133 -2.80 10.70 1.23
CA LEU A 133 -4.05 10.86 2.01
C LEU A 133 -3.83 11.52 3.38
N GLY A 134 -2.61 11.97 3.69
CA GLY A 134 -2.20 12.45 5.01
C GLY A 134 -3.12 13.53 5.61
N GLY A 135 -3.65 14.44 4.78
CA GLY A 135 -4.59 15.48 5.21
C GLY A 135 -5.95 14.93 5.70
N CYS A 136 -6.43 13.83 5.12
CA CYS A 136 -7.67 13.16 5.55
C CYS A 136 -7.46 12.24 6.77
N LEU A 137 -6.23 11.80 6.97
CA LEU A 137 -5.85 10.79 7.94
C LEU A 137 -5.55 11.36 9.34
N GLN A 138 -5.31 12.66 9.45
CA GLN A 138 -4.78 13.27 10.69
C GLN A 138 -5.71 13.14 11.92
N ILE A 139 -7.02 13.37 11.77
CA ILE A 139 -8.00 13.26 12.87
C ILE A 139 -8.19 11.79 13.31
N SER A 140 -8.15 10.86 12.35
CA SER A 140 -8.32 9.44 12.62
C SER A 140 -7.12 8.81 13.32
N ARG A 141 -5.92 9.40 13.14
CA ARG A 141 -4.66 8.91 13.71
C ARG A 141 -4.67 8.93 15.24
N GLU A 142 -5.11 10.04 15.83
CA GLU A 142 -5.17 10.19 17.30
C GLU A 142 -6.17 9.22 17.91
N ARG A 143 -7.34 9.06 17.28
CA ARG A 143 -8.40 8.18 17.76
C ARG A 143 -8.01 6.70 17.77
N ARG A 144 -7.10 6.28 16.88
CA ARG A 144 -6.68 4.88 16.72
C ARG A 144 -5.29 4.57 17.29
N ALA A 145 -4.66 5.53 17.96
CA ALA A 145 -3.31 5.35 18.51
C ALA A 145 -3.25 4.23 19.57
N GLU A 146 -4.27 4.13 20.43
CA GLU A 146 -4.37 3.08 21.45
C GLU A 146 -4.61 1.70 20.81
N GLU A 147 -5.46 1.62 19.78
CA GLU A 147 -5.70 0.39 19.01
C GLU A 147 -4.39 -0.15 18.41
N ILE A 148 -3.58 0.75 17.83
CA ILE A 148 -2.29 0.37 17.22
C ILE A 148 -1.24 0.01 18.25
N ALA A 149 -1.21 0.69 19.40
CA ALA A 149 -0.34 0.30 20.51
C ALA A 149 -0.67 -1.11 21.01
N ALA A 150 -1.96 -1.43 21.19
CA ALA A 150 -2.42 -2.75 21.58
C ALA A 150 -2.08 -3.82 20.53
N TYR A 151 -2.27 -3.51 19.24
CA TYR A 151 -1.87 -4.38 18.13
C TYR A 151 -0.38 -4.73 18.15
N ARG A 152 0.51 -3.76 18.38
CA ARG A 152 1.96 -4.01 18.42
C ARG A 152 2.35 -4.98 19.55
N VAL A 153 1.70 -4.87 20.70
CA VAL A 153 1.87 -5.82 21.82
C VAL A 153 1.39 -7.21 21.40
N TRP A 154 0.16 -7.30 20.89
CA TRP A 154 -0.43 -8.56 20.43
C TRP A 154 0.43 -9.26 19.36
N ARG A 155 0.92 -8.51 18.37
CA ARG A 155 1.78 -9.02 17.29
C ARG A 155 3.09 -9.58 17.86
N THR A 156 3.68 -8.86 18.82
CA THR A 156 4.92 -9.28 19.47
C THR A 156 4.72 -10.57 20.26
N GLU A 157 3.67 -10.66 21.07
CA GLU A 157 3.38 -11.84 21.89
C GLU A 157 3.04 -13.07 21.05
N ARG A 158 2.39 -12.88 19.91
CA ARG A 158 1.84 -13.98 19.10
C ARG A 158 2.79 -14.47 18.01
N TYR A 159 3.60 -13.59 17.43
CA TYR A 159 4.35 -13.89 16.20
C TYR A 159 5.85 -13.60 16.28
N LEU A 160 6.35 -12.85 17.27
CA LEU A 160 7.78 -12.64 17.45
C LEU A 160 8.34 -13.60 18.51
N PRO A 161 9.49 -14.25 18.27
CA PRO A 161 10.10 -15.10 19.28
C PRO A 161 10.53 -14.27 20.51
N PRO A 162 10.43 -14.80 21.74
CA PRO A 162 10.88 -14.10 22.93
C PRO A 162 12.39 -13.84 22.85
N GLY A 163 12.78 -12.59 22.58
CA GLY A 163 14.17 -12.12 22.55
C GLY A 163 14.62 -11.31 21.33
N GLY A 164 13.77 -11.02 20.36
CA GLY A 164 14.16 -10.25 19.16
C GLY A 164 14.26 -8.73 19.40
N ARG A 165 15.46 -8.24 19.68
CA ARG A 165 15.91 -6.85 19.45
C ARG A 165 17.17 -6.86 18.59
#